data_AF-A0A3D5KJK0-F1
#
_entry.id   AF-A0A3D5KJK0-F1
#
_cell.length_a   1.000
_cell.length_b   1.000
_cell.length_c   1.000
_cell.angle_alpha   90.00
_cell.angle_beta   90.00
_cell.angle_gamma   90.00
#
_symmetry.space_group_name_H-M   'P 1'
#
loop_
_entity.id
_entity.type
_entity.pdbx_description
1 polymer ?
#
loop_
_entity_poly.entity_id
_entity_poly.type
_entity_poly.pdbx_seq_one_letter_code
_entity_poly.pdbx_strand_id
1 'polypeptide(L)'
;MDKSYLMVALMILAVILIVVCLVKKAIKFAMFILLVILAIALVDILVYGVSPVDEFNAFVTNIKYGKTIATMTGDIKDSVGNISKALGDEKLDQEDIKTLEEENQKLHKCKEELTKLDHSKRLTNFHNSYMGYLDTIINISDGVVKEAATGKTTVADLQGKLGQIKEAINSLTSLKK
;
A
#
# COMPACT_ATOMS: atom_id res chain seq x y z
N MET A 1 -17.75 -29.38 48.82
CA MET A 1 -17.24 -28.74 47.59
C MET A 1 -15.83 -28.27 47.90
N ASP A 2 -14.82 -28.84 47.25
CA ASP A 2 -13.42 -28.56 47.58
C ASP A 2 -13.06 -27.11 47.22
N LYS A 3 -12.25 -26.44 48.06
CA LYS A 3 -11.87 -25.03 47.90
C LYS A 3 -11.23 -24.76 46.54
N SER A 4 -10.59 -25.80 45.99
CA SER A 4 -10.02 -25.87 44.65
C SER A 4 -11.03 -25.51 43.55
N TYR A 5 -12.25 -26.05 43.60
CA TYR A 5 -13.28 -25.76 42.58
C TYR A 5 -13.80 -24.32 42.66
N LEU A 6 -13.85 -23.77 43.89
CA LEU A 6 -14.30 -22.40 44.13
C LEU A 6 -13.25 -21.37 43.67
N MET A 7 -11.96 -21.67 43.84
CA MET A 7 -10.86 -20.86 43.27
C MET A 7 -10.85 -20.89 41.73
N VAL A 8 -11.06 -22.06 41.12
CA VAL A 8 -11.11 -22.18 39.65
C VAL A 8 -12.29 -21.38 39.08
N ALA A 9 -13.46 -21.45 39.72
CA ALA A 9 -14.63 -20.66 39.32
C ALA A 9 -14.38 -19.14 39.41
N LEU A 10 -13.70 -18.68 40.48
CA LEU A 10 -13.32 -17.27 40.64
C LEU A 10 -12.31 -16.79 39.59
N MET A 11 -11.33 -17.61 39.23
CA MET A 11 -10.39 -17.29 38.15
C MET A 11 -11.09 -17.16 36.79
N ILE A 12 -12.00 -18.07 36.47
CA ILE A 12 -12.79 -17.98 35.23
C ILE A 12 -13.62 -16.70 35.20
N LEU A 13 -14.27 -16.34 36.32
CA LEU A 13 -15.04 -15.11 36.44
C LEU A 13 -14.16 -13.86 36.23
N ALA A 14 -12.96 -13.84 36.80
CA ALA A 14 -12.01 -12.74 36.64
C ALA A 14 -11.57 -12.56 35.18
N VAL A 15 -11.29 -13.66 34.46
CA VAL A 15 -10.94 -13.61 33.03
C VAL A 15 -12.10 -13.07 32.20
N ILE A 16 -13.34 -13.51 32.45
CA ILE A 16 -14.53 -13.01 31.74
C ILE A 16 -14.70 -11.49 31.97
N LEU A 17 -14.52 -11.02 33.21
CA LEU A 17 -14.61 -9.59 33.52
C LEU A 17 -13.53 -8.76 32.83
N ILE A 18 -12.30 -9.27 32.70
CA ILE A 18 -11.21 -8.62 31.96
C ILE A 18 -11.57 -8.51 30.46
N VAL A 19 -12.05 -9.59 29.85
CA VAL A 19 -12.47 -9.59 28.44
C VAL A 19 -13.59 -8.59 28.19
N VAL A 20 -14.62 -8.57 29.05
CA VAL A 20 -15.73 -7.60 28.94
C VAL A 20 -15.24 -6.15 29.07
N CYS A 21 -14.28 -5.89 29.96
CA CYS A 21 -13.68 -4.57 30.12
C CYS A 21 -12.92 -4.10 28.86
N LEU A 22 -12.19 -5.01 28.21
CA LEU A 22 -11.48 -4.71 26.97
C LEU A 22 -12.45 -4.45 25.80
N VAL A 23 -13.49 -5.28 25.67
CA VAL A 23 -14.53 -5.11 24.64
C VAL A 23 -15.28 -3.78 24.81
N LYS A 24 -15.67 -3.41 26.04
CA LYS A 24 -16.32 -2.11 26.30
C LYS A 24 -15.43 -0.92 25.92
N LYS A 25 -14.12 -1.00 26.16
CA LYS A 25 -13.18 0.05 25.74
C LYS A 25 -13.05 0.12 24.22
N ALA A 26 -12.96 -1.01 23.53
CA ALA A 26 -12.91 -1.06 22.07
C ALA A 26 -14.17 -0.47 21.42
N ILE A 27 -15.36 -0.78 21.94
CA ILE A 27 -16.63 -0.21 21.45
C ILE A 27 -16.68 1.31 21.63
N LYS A 28 -16.26 1.82 22.79
CA LYS A 28 -16.19 3.28 23.03
C LYS A 28 -15.22 3.96 22.07
N PHE A 29 -14.08 3.33 21.79
CA PHE A 29 -13.10 3.83 20.83
C PHE A 29 -13.66 3.83 19.40
N ALA A 30 -14.35 2.77 18.99
CA ALA A 30 -15.02 2.72 17.69
C ALA A 30 -16.11 3.79 17.55
N MET A 31 -16.94 4.01 18.57
CA MET A 31 -17.92 5.10 18.58
C MET A 31 -17.27 6.49 18.49
N PHE A 32 -16.14 6.69 19.17
CA PHE A 32 -15.40 7.93 19.10
C PHE A 32 -14.87 8.21 17.69
N ILE A 33 -14.27 7.22 17.03
CA ILE A 33 -13.84 7.33 15.63
C ILE A 33 -15.02 7.67 14.71
N LEU A 34 -16.16 7.02 14.91
CA LEU A 34 -17.36 7.23 14.10
C LEU A 34 -17.92 8.66 14.26
N LEU A 35 -17.87 9.21 15.48
CA LEU A 35 -18.21 10.61 15.75
C LEU A 35 -17.27 11.60 15.07
N VAL A 36 -15.97 11.34 15.05
CA VAL A 36 -14.99 12.18 14.35
C VAL A 36 -15.26 12.20 12.85
N ILE A 37 -15.54 11.04 12.25
CA ILE A 37 -15.89 10.94 10.82
C ILE A 37 -17.17 11.72 10.52
N LEU A 38 -18.21 11.59 11.36
CA LEU A 38 -19.45 12.36 11.25
C LEU A 38 -19.21 13.87 11.36
N ALA A 39 -18.36 14.31 12.30
CA ALA A 39 -18.05 15.72 12.48
C ALA A 39 -17.35 16.31 11.25
N ILE A 40 -16.42 15.58 10.64
CA ILE A 40 -15.75 16.01 9.40
C ILE A 40 -16.76 16.08 8.24
N ALA A 41 -17.58 15.04 8.05
CA ALA A 41 -18.59 15.01 7.00
C ALA A 41 -19.62 16.15 7.15
N LEU A 42 -20.00 16.49 8.38
CA LEU A 42 -20.90 17.61 8.65
C LEU A 42 -20.30 18.97 8.26
N VAL A 43 -18.99 19.16 8.41
CA VAL A 43 -18.33 20.39 7.91
C VAL A 43 -18.49 20.47 6.39
N ASP A 44 -18.26 19.37 5.68
CA ASP A 44 -18.40 19.34 4.22
C ASP A 44 -19.84 19.58 3.73
N ILE A 45 -20.82 19.00 4.42
CA ILE A 45 -22.24 19.18 4.09
C ILE A 45 -22.72 20.60 4.43
N LEU A 46 -22.40 21.10 5.62
CA LEU A 46 -22.94 22.38 6.12
C LEU A 46 -22.18 23.60 5.63
N VAL A 47 -20.85 23.51 5.47
CA VAL A 47 -20.01 24.63 5.06
C VAL A 47 -19.83 24.67 3.55
N TYR A 48 -19.60 23.50 2.93
CA TYR A 48 -19.30 23.41 1.50
C TYR A 48 -20.50 22.97 0.64
N GLY A 49 -21.67 22.74 1.26
CA GLY A 49 -22.93 22.45 0.56
C GLY A 49 -22.92 21.12 -0.20
N VAL A 50 -22.02 20.20 0.15
CA VAL A 50 -21.90 18.90 -0.51
C VAL A 50 -23.07 18.01 -0.07
N SER A 51 -23.69 17.30 -1.00
CA SER A 51 -24.75 16.35 -0.66
C SER A 51 -24.20 15.24 0.25
N PRO A 52 -24.92 14.85 1.32
CA PRO A 52 -24.50 13.72 2.17
C PRO A 52 -24.28 12.42 1.38
N VAL A 53 -25.03 12.22 0.30
CA VAL A 53 -24.90 11.05 -0.58
C VAL A 53 -23.59 11.08 -1.36
N ASP A 54 -23.18 12.26 -1.84
CA ASP A 54 -21.93 12.43 -2.58
C ASP A 54 -20.72 12.26 -1.65
N GLU A 55 -20.81 12.74 -0.41
CA GLU A 55 -19.77 12.55 0.60
C GLU A 55 -19.64 11.06 0.99
N PHE A 56 -20.76 10.35 1.12
CA PHE A 56 -20.74 8.90 1.37
C PHE A 56 -20.15 8.12 0.18
N ASN A 57 -20.53 8.45 -1.05
CA ASN A 57 -19.98 7.84 -2.26
C ASN A 57 -18.47 8.12 -2.38
N ALA A 58 -18.04 9.35 -2.09
CA ALA A 58 -16.62 9.69 -2.05
C ALA A 58 -15.86 8.88 -0.99
N PHE A 59 -16.46 8.67 0.19
CA PHE A 59 -15.86 7.84 1.24
C PHE A 59 -15.69 6.38 0.80
N VAL A 60 -16.73 5.76 0.22
CA VAL A 60 -16.66 4.38 -0.30
C VAL A 60 -15.61 4.27 -1.41
N THR A 61 -15.58 5.21 -2.35
CA THR A 61 -14.58 5.27 -3.42
C THR A 61 -13.17 5.42 -2.86
N ASN A 62 -12.97 6.29 -1.87
CA ASN A 62 -11.67 6.50 -1.23
C ASN A 62 -11.17 5.26 -0.47
N ILE A 63 -12.07 4.51 0.20
CA ILE A 63 -11.70 3.24 0.85
C ILE A 63 -11.27 2.21 -0.20
N LYS A 64 -12.04 2.07 -1.28
CA LYS A 64 -11.70 1.13 -2.37
C LYS A 64 -10.36 1.51 -2.98
N TYR A 65 -10.17 2.79 -3.29
CA TYR A 65 -8.92 3.35 -3.78
C TYR A 65 -7.75 3.01 -2.85
N GLY A 66 -7.86 3.32 -1.55
CA GLY A 66 -6.78 3.07 -0.59
C GLY A 66 -6.41 1.59 -0.46
N LYS A 67 -7.39 0.69 -0.54
CA LYS A 67 -7.13 -0.77 -0.58
C LYS A 67 -6.38 -1.17 -1.84
N THR A 68 -6.85 -0.73 -3.01
CA THR A 68 -6.20 -1.04 -4.29
C THR A 68 -4.77 -0.50 -4.34
N ILE A 69 -4.54 0.73 -3.90
CA ILE A 69 -3.20 1.32 -3.79
C ILE A 69 -2.30 0.48 -2.89
N ALA A 70 -2.80 0.02 -1.74
CA ALA A 70 -2.01 -0.81 -0.83
C ALA A 70 -1.60 -2.15 -1.46
N THR A 71 -2.49 -2.78 -2.22
CA THR A 71 -2.17 -4.01 -2.97
C THR A 71 -1.15 -3.73 -4.07
N MET A 72 -1.39 -2.72 -4.92
CA MET A 72 -0.46 -2.33 -5.98
C MET A 72 0.94 -1.96 -5.44
N THR A 73 1.02 -1.30 -4.29
CA THR A 73 2.32 -0.99 -3.65
C THR A 73 3.07 -2.27 -3.29
N GLY A 74 2.35 -3.31 -2.85
CA GLY A 74 2.91 -4.64 -2.60
C GLY A 74 3.43 -5.27 -3.88
N ASP A 75 2.61 -5.28 -4.93
CA ASP A 75 2.98 -5.87 -6.23
C ASP A 75 4.20 -5.17 -6.86
N ILE A 76 4.25 -3.84 -6.81
CA ILE A 76 5.41 -3.05 -7.27
C ILE A 76 6.67 -3.41 -6.48
N LYS A 77 6.54 -3.56 -5.15
CA LYS A 77 7.66 -3.93 -4.29
C LYS A 77 8.18 -5.33 -4.62
N ASP A 78 7.29 -6.27 -4.87
CA ASP A 78 7.64 -7.64 -5.23
C ASP A 78 8.32 -7.69 -6.61
N SER A 79 7.78 -6.97 -7.60
CA SER A 79 8.40 -6.85 -8.92
C SER A 79 9.80 -6.26 -8.87
N VAL A 80 10.01 -5.17 -8.11
CA VAL A 80 11.35 -4.61 -7.93
C VAL A 80 12.26 -5.54 -7.12
N GLY A 81 11.71 -6.29 -6.16
CA GLY A 81 12.44 -7.34 -5.45
C GLY A 81 12.96 -8.43 -6.40
N ASN A 82 12.15 -8.83 -7.38
CA ASN A 82 12.56 -9.81 -8.40
C ASN A 82 13.59 -9.23 -9.38
N ILE A 83 13.40 -7.99 -9.84
CA ILE A 83 14.42 -7.26 -10.62
C ILE A 83 15.75 -7.20 -9.85
N SER A 84 15.72 -6.94 -8.53
CA SER A 84 16.91 -6.93 -7.68
C SER A 84 17.60 -8.27 -7.57
N LYS A 85 16.87 -9.38 -7.65
CA LYS A 85 17.45 -10.72 -7.59
C LYS A 85 18.12 -11.08 -8.91
N ALA A 86 17.46 -10.81 -10.04
CA ALA A 86 18.03 -11.02 -11.37
C ALA A 86 19.32 -10.20 -11.59
N LEU A 87 19.40 -8.99 -11.02
CA LEU A 87 20.62 -8.16 -11.07
C LEU A 87 21.66 -8.49 -9.98
N GLY A 88 21.42 -9.52 -9.17
CA GLY A 88 22.32 -9.93 -8.08
C GLY A 88 23.50 -10.77 -8.56
N ASP A 89 23.39 -11.40 -9.72
CA ASP A 89 24.40 -12.30 -10.26
C ASP A 89 25.49 -11.56 -11.05
N GLU A 90 26.71 -12.10 -11.03
CA GLU A 90 27.90 -11.47 -11.64
C GLU A 90 27.80 -11.37 -13.18
N LYS A 91 26.93 -12.19 -13.77
CA LYS A 91 26.54 -12.15 -15.19
C LYS A 91 25.05 -12.45 -15.30
N LEU A 92 24.37 -11.69 -16.15
CA LEU A 92 22.98 -11.94 -16.51
C LEU A 92 22.91 -13.07 -17.52
N ASP A 93 22.13 -14.10 -17.19
CA ASP A 93 21.79 -15.13 -18.15
C ASP A 93 20.49 -14.79 -18.91
N GLN A 94 20.05 -15.70 -19.78
CA GLN A 94 18.85 -15.49 -20.58
C GLN A 94 17.56 -15.55 -19.74
N GLU A 95 17.59 -16.27 -18.61
CA GLU A 95 16.47 -16.37 -17.66
C GLU A 95 16.33 -15.07 -16.84
N ASP A 96 17.45 -14.46 -16.45
CA ASP A 96 17.49 -13.15 -15.80
C ASP A 96 16.91 -12.06 -16.70
N ILE A 97 17.35 -12.01 -17.96
CA ILE A 97 16.84 -11.03 -18.93
C ILE A 97 15.34 -11.19 -19.12
N LYS A 98 14.85 -12.43 -19.24
CA LYS A 98 13.42 -12.71 -19.34
C LYS A 98 12.67 -12.27 -18.08
N THR A 99 13.22 -12.52 -16.90
CA THR A 99 12.64 -12.06 -15.62
C THR A 99 12.55 -10.54 -15.57
N LEU A 100 13.59 -9.83 -15.99
CA LEU A 100 13.60 -8.37 -16.06
C LEU A 100 12.49 -7.85 -17.00
N GLU A 101 12.32 -8.45 -18.17
CA GLU A 101 11.26 -8.09 -19.12
C GLU A 101 9.85 -8.34 -18.54
N GLU A 102 9.63 -9.51 -17.94
CA GLU A 102 8.34 -9.88 -17.35
C GLU A 102 7.96 -8.96 -16.17
N GLU A 103 8.89 -8.68 -15.27
CA GLU A 103 8.65 -7.79 -14.13
C GLU A 103 8.45 -6.34 -14.58
N ASN A 104 9.19 -5.89 -15.60
CA ASN A 104 8.98 -4.57 -16.19
C ASN A 104 7.57 -4.43 -16.79
N GLN A 105 7.08 -5.45 -17.49
CA GLN A 105 5.70 -5.46 -18.00
C GLN A 105 4.66 -5.40 -16.88
N LYS A 106 4.90 -6.05 -15.73
CA LYS A 106 4.00 -5.94 -14.57
C LYS A 106 3.92 -4.51 -14.05
N LEU A 107 5.05 -3.80 -13.96
CA LEU A 107 5.06 -2.39 -13.55
C LEU A 107 4.24 -1.51 -14.51
N HIS A 108 4.36 -1.72 -15.83
CA HIS A 108 3.54 -1.02 -16.83
C HIS A 108 2.04 -1.34 -16.67
N LYS A 109 1.67 -2.60 -16.41
CA LYS A 109 0.28 -2.98 -16.12
C LYS A 109 -0.26 -2.28 -14.87
N CYS A 110 0.53 -2.21 -13.79
CA CYS A 110 0.14 -1.47 -12.58
C CYS A 110 -0.15 0.00 -12.89
N LYS A 111 0.64 0.64 -13.77
CA LYS A 111 0.41 2.02 -14.21
C LYS A 111 -0.89 2.16 -15.00
N GLU A 112 -1.17 1.25 -15.93
CA GLU A 112 -2.42 1.26 -16.69
C GLU A 112 -3.66 1.12 -15.80
N GLU A 113 -3.60 0.23 -14.82
CA GLU A 113 -4.67 0.03 -13.85
C GLU A 113 -4.83 1.25 -12.94
N LEU A 114 -3.71 1.82 -12.47
CA LEU A 114 -3.71 3.02 -11.62
C LEU A 114 -4.36 4.20 -12.35
N THR A 115 -4.06 4.40 -13.64
CA THR A 115 -4.59 5.53 -14.43
C THR A 115 -6.12 5.50 -14.54
N LYS A 116 -6.73 4.31 -14.44
CA LYS A 116 -8.18 4.10 -14.51
C LYS A 116 -8.85 4.08 -13.14
N LEU A 117 -8.08 4.28 -12.06
CA LEU A 117 -8.58 4.11 -10.70
C LEU A 117 -9.33 5.36 -10.23
N ASP A 118 -10.64 5.21 -10.04
CA ASP A 118 -11.50 6.27 -9.51
C ASP A 118 -11.08 6.68 -8.10
N HIS A 119 -11.00 7.99 -7.89
CA HIS A 119 -10.66 8.60 -6.62
C HIS A 119 -11.36 9.95 -6.46
N SER A 120 -11.60 10.37 -5.21
CA SER A 120 -12.15 11.71 -4.96
C SER A 120 -11.11 12.80 -5.24
N LYS A 121 -11.58 14.04 -5.45
CA LYS A 121 -10.72 15.22 -5.62
C LYS A 121 -9.73 15.42 -4.46
N ARG A 122 -10.08 14.99 -3.24
CA ARG A 122 -9.18 15.07 -2.06
C ARG A 122 -7.93 14.20 -2.23
N LEU A 123 -8.00 13.14 -3.03
CA LEU A 123 -6.90 12.21 -3.26
C LEU A 123 -6.13 12.50 -4.56
N THR A 124 -6.52 13.48 -5.37
CA THR A 124 -5.87 13.76 -6.66
C THR A 124 -4.38 14.09 -6.51
N ASN A 125 -3.99 14.87 -5.49
CA ASN A 125 -2.57 15.19 -5.26
C ASN A 125 -1.78 13.94 -4.85
N PHE A 126 -2.36 13.09 -4.00
CA PHE A 126 -1.77 11.80 -3.62
C PHE A 126 -1.63 10.91 -4.86
N HIS A 127 -2.68 10.80 -5.67
CA HIS A 127 -2.71 10.02 -6.89
C HIS A 127 -1.62 10.44 -7.88
N ASN A 128 -1.51 11.75 -8.15
CA ASN A 128 -0.50 12.30 -9.05
C ASN A 128 0.92 12.03 -8.53
N SER A 129 1.13 12.17 -7.22
CA SER A 129 2.43 11.88 -6.59
C SER A 129 2.79 10.39 -6.70
N TYR A 130 1.82 9.52 -6.42
CA TYR A 130 1.98 8.07 -6.56
C TYR A 130 2.30 7.68 -8.01
N MET A 131 1.58 8.24 -8.98
CA MET A 131 1.84 8.04 -10.41
C MET A 131 3.24 8.49 -10.81
N GLY A 132 3.70 9.66 -10.34
CA GLY A 132 5.03 10.17 -10.65
C GLY A 132 6.17 9.29 -10.12
N TYR A 133 6.00 8.70 -8.93
CA TYR A 133 6.97 7.72 -8.41
C TYR A 133 6.95 6.41 -9.19
N LEU A 134 5.76 5.92 -9.58
CA LEU A 134 5.65 4.73 -10.44
C LEU A 134 6.27 4.96 -11.82
N ASP A 135 6.08 6.15 -12.41
CA ASP A 135 6.74 6.55 -13.66
C ASP A 135 8.25 6.55 -13.52
N THR A 136 8.77 7.03 -12.39
CA THR A 136 10.21 6.99 -12.11
C THR A 136 10.73 5.55 -12.05
N ILE A 137 10.02 4.68 -11.34
CA ILE A 137 10.36 3.25 -11.25
C ILE A 137 10.36 2.60 -12.63
N ILE A 138 9.31 2.83 -13.43
CA ILE A 138 9.18 2.29 -14.78
C ILE A 138 10.30 2.78 -15.70
N ASN A 139 10.57 4.09 -15.71
CA ASN A 139 11.62 4.66 -16.58
C ASN A 139 13.01 4.08 -16.26
N ILE A 140 13.31 3.86 -14.98
CA ILE A 140 14.59 3.26 -14.58
C ILE A 140 14.60 1.77 -14.97
N SER A 141 13.50 1.07 -14.75
CA SER A 141 13.31 -0.35 -15.10
C SER A 141 13.42 -0.59 -16.62
N ASP A 142 12.80 0.25 -17.45
CA ASP A 142 12.96 0.24 -18.91
C ASP A 142 14.43 0.41 -19.33
N GLY A 143 15.17 1.29 -18.63
CA GLY A 143 16.60 1.48 -18.83
C GLY A 143 17.40 0.22 -18.49
N VAL A 144 17.08 -0.44 -17.38
CA VAL A 144 17.72 -1.69 -16.94
C VAL A 144 17.49 -2.81 -17.96
N VAL A 145 16.24 -3.02 -18.41
CA VAL A 145 15.89 -4.05 -19.40
C VAL A 145 16.64 -3.81 -20.72
N LYS A 146 16.64 -2.57 -21.22
CA LYS A 146 17.32 -2.22 -22.47
C LYS A 146 18.83 -2.43 -22.39
N GLU A 147 19.45 -2.09 -21.27
CA GLU A 147 20.88 -2.26 -21.05
C GLU A 147 21.26 -3.74 -20.90
N ALA A 148 20.46 -4.52 -20.16
CA ALA A 148 20.61 -5.97 -20.04
C ALA A 148 20.50 -6.66 -21.41
N ALA A 149 19.51 -6.29 -22.23
CA ALA A 149 19.30 -6.88 -23.56
C ALA A 149 20.41 -6.54 -24.57
N THR A 150 21.15 -5.44 -24.38
CA THR A 150 22.22 -5.03 -25.29
C THR A 150 23.61 -5.50 -24.85
N GLY A 151 23.75 -6.04 -23.64
CA GLY A 151 25.02 -6.53 -23.09
C GLY A 151 26.11 -5.45 -22.96
N LYS A 152 25.74 -4.17 -23.03
CA LYS A 152 26.68 -3.04 -23.13
C LYS A 152 27.10 -2.44 -21.78
N THR A 153 26.50 -2.89 -20.67
CA THR A 153 26.67 -2.25 -19.36
C THR A 153 27.09 -3.27 -18.31
N THR A 154 27.91 -2.85 -17.34
CA THR A 154 28.32 -3.72 -16.24
C THR A 154 27.19 -3.90 -15.22
N VAL A 155 27.11 -5.06 -14.56
CA VAL A 155 26.13 -5.33 -13.49
C VAL A 155 26.18 -4.26 -12.39
N ALA A 156 27.35 -3.67 -12.14
CA ALA A 156 27.54 -2.59 -11.17
C ALA A 156 26.73 -1.31 -11.51
N ASP A 157 26.67 -0.92 -12.78
CA ASP A 157 25.88 0.24 -13.21
C ASP A 157 24.37 -0.01 -13.07
N LEU A 158 23.94 -1.26 -13.33
CA LEU A 158 22.55 -1.70 -13.16
C LEU A 158 22.13 -1.72 -11.68
N GLN A 159 23.05 -2.09 -10.77
CA GLN A 159 22.83 -2.03 -9.33
C GLN A 159 22.67 -0.59 -8.82
N GLY A 160 23.39 0.38 -9.39
CA GLY A 160 23.22 1.81 -9.07
C GLY A 160 21.81 2.32 -9.39
N LYS A 161 21.29 1.95 -10.57
CA LYS A 161 19.89 2.23 -10.97
C LYS A 161 18.89 1.54 -10.03
N LEU A 162 19.19 0.34 -9.59
CA LEU A 162 18.36 -0.39 -8.64
C LEU A 162 18.28 0.29 -7.27
N GLY A 163 19.35 0.96 -6.84
CA GLY A 163 19.35 1.84 -5.68
C GLY A 163 18.32 2.97 -5.81
N GLN A 164 18.27 3.62 -6.96
CA GLN A 164 17.29 4.68 -7.25
C GLN A 164 15.84 4.14 -7.26
N ILE A 165 15.63 2.94 -7.81
CA ILE A 165 14.30 2.28 -7.75
C ILE A 165 13.89 2.03 -6.30
N LYS A 166 14.81 1.53 -5.45
CA LYS A 166 14.55 1.29 -4.02
C LYS A 166 14.19 2.59 -3.28
N GLU A 167 14.86 3.70 -3.58
CA GLU A 167 14.53 5.02 -3.03
C GLU A 167 13.15 5.51 -3.47
N ALA A 168 12.80 5.32 -4.75
CA ALA A 168 11.48 5.65 -5.27
C ALA A 168 10.38 4.82 -4.60
N ILE A 169 10.61 3.52 -4.34
CA ILE A 169 9.69 2.67 -3.56
C ILE A 169 9.55 3.15 -2.12
N ASN A 170 10.65 3.54 -1.47
CA ASN A 170 10.60 4.06 -0.12
C ASN A 170 9.77 5.35 -0.06
N SER A 171 9.86 6.19 -1.09
CA SER A 171 9.05 7.40 -1.24
C SER A 171 7.57 7.08 -1.50
N LEU A 172 7.28 6.06 -2.30
CA LEU A 172 5.93 5.51 -2.48
C LEU A 172 5.33 4.98 -1.18
N THR A 173 6.13 4.27 -0.40
CA THR A 173 5.70 3.66 0.86
C THR A 173 5.53 4.72 1.95
N SER A 174 6.31 5.80 1.92
CA SER A 174 6.19 6.90 2.89
C SER A 174 4.94 7.75 2.68
N LEU A 175 4.40 7.83 1.45
CA LEU A 175 3.09 8.44 1.19
C LEU A 175 1.94 7.76 1.95
N LYS A 176 2.12 6.52 2.43
CA LYS A 176 1.12 5.78 3.20
C LYS A 176 1.05 6.24 4.68
N LYS A 177 2.04 6.97 5.17
CA LYS A 177 2.11 7.47 6.56
C LYS A 177 1.39 8.81 6.71
#